data_AF-A0A843JQ10-F1
#
_entry.id   AF-A0A843JQ10-F1
#
_cell.length_a   1.000
_cell.length_b   1.000
_cell.length_c   1.000
_cell.angle_alpha   90.00
_cell.angle_beta   90.00
_cell.angle_gamma   90.00
#
_symmetry.space_group_name_H-M   'P 1'
#
loop_
_entity.id
_entity.type
_entity.pdbx_description
1 polymer ?
#
loop_
_entity_poly.entity_id
_entity_poly.type
_entity_poly.pdbx_seq_one_letter_code
_entity_poly.pdbx_strand_id
1 'polypeptide(L)'
;MTELEEDKMVVEYNEPELKKKLLKIYTRFIEDPSDSKNLGRIKELDGKYSSLTVANDYISSQPIPEYIENAVGFLYNIWTGIFEESEEEMISKAKKILEELRKSD
;
A
#
# COMPACT_ATOMS: atom_id res chain seq x y z
N MET A 1 33.53 -20.12 -9.63
CA MET A 1 32.45 -19.68 -8.73
C MET A 1 32.13 -18.27 -9.17
N THR A 2 31.12 -18.12 -10.01
CA THR A 2 30.64 -16.81 -10.47
C THR A 2 29.67 -16.30 -9.41
N GLU A 3 29.96 -15.13 -8.86
CA GLU A 3 29.06 -14.38 -7.99
C GLU A 3 27.74 -14.19 -8.76
N LEU A 4 26.65 -14.68 -8.18
CA LEU A 4 25.31 -14.33 -8.61
C LEU A 4 25.14 -12.86 -8.23
N GLU A 5 25.24 -11.97 -9.22
CA GLU A 5 24.71 -10.62 -9.10
C GLU A 5 23.23 -10.76 -8.75
N GLU A 6 22.91 -10.58 -7.47
CA GLU A 6 21.55 -10.37 -7.02
C GLU A 6 21.08 -9.11 -7.73
N ASP A 7 20.32 -9.31 -8.81
CA ASP A 7 19.56 -8.31 -9.52
C ASP A 7 18.65 -7.62 -8.49
N LYS A 8 19.20 -6.63 -7.79
CA LYS A 8 18.46 -5.75 -6.88
C LYS A 8 17.50 -4.98 -7.79
N MET A 9 16.30 -5.53 -8.00
CA MET A 9 15.19 -4.81 -8.61
C MET A 9 15.01 -3.52 -7.82
N VAL A 10 15.57 -2.42 -8.34
CA VAL A 10 15.24 -1.08 -7.89
C VAL A 10 13.79 -0.89 -8.31
N VAL A 11 12.86 -1.03 -7.36
CA VAL A 11 11.47 -0.68 -7.62
C VAL A 11 11.46 0.84 -7.74
N GLU A 12 11.40 1.35 -8.97
CA GLU A 12 11.25 2.78 -9.21
C GLU A 12 9.97 3.27 -8.54
N TYR A 13 10.15 4.11 -7.52
CA TYR A 13 9.07 4.73 -6.78
C TYR A 13 8.52 5.92 -7.58
N ASN A 14 7.23 5.85 -7.94
CA ASN A 14 6.51 6.96 -8.56
C ASN A 14 5.29 7.30 -7.68
N GLU A 15 5.45 8.32 -6.84
CA GLU A 15 4.44 8.78 -5.88
C GLU A 15 3.10 9.13 -6.56
N PRO A 16 3.04 9.96 -7.63
CA PRO A 16 1.78 10.26 -8.31
C PRO A 16 1.03 9.01 -8.81
N GLU A 17 1.76 8.04 -9.38
CA GLU A 17 1.14 6.82 -9.88
C GLU A 17 0.62 5.95 -8.74
N LEU A 18 1.39 5.80 -7.66
CA LEU A 18 0.99 5.05 -6.47
C LEU A 18 -0.23 5.70 -5.80
N LYS A 19 -0.20 7.01 -5.56
CA LYS A 19 -1.33 7.79 -5.03
C LYS A 19 -2.60 7.54 -5.84
N LYS A 20 -2.52 7.60 -7.19
CA LYS A 20 -3.66 7.31 -8.08
C LYS A 20 -4.19 5.88 -7.93
N LYS A 21 -3.33 4.89 -7.70
CA LYS A 21 -3.74 3.49 -7.44
C LYS A 21 -4.41 3.35 -6.08
N LEU A 22 -3.81 3.91 -5.04
CA LEU A 22 -4.35 3.92 -3.68
C LEU A 22 -5.74 4.55 -3.64
N LEU A 23 -5.91 5.74 -4.24
CA LEU A 23 -7.22 6.41 -4.32
C LEU A 23 -8.33 5.51 -4.89
N LYS A 24 -8.02 4.72 -5.93
CA LYS A 24 -8.98 3.78 -6.54
C LYS A 24 -9.29 2.59 -5.65
N ILE A 25 -8.26 2.02 -5.01
CA ILE A 25 -8.40 0.85 -4.13
C ILE A 25 -9.24 1.22 -2.90
N TYR A 26 -8.92 2.35 -2.26
CA TYR A 26 -9.64 2.83 -1.09
C TYR A 26 -11.10 3.17 -1.40
N THR A 27 -11.37 3.83 -2.52
CA THR A 27 -12.75 4.14 -2.94
C THR A 27 -13.57 2.85 -3.07
N ARG A 28 -13.02 1.82 -3.71
CA ARG A 28 -13.71 0.53 -3.88
C ARG A 28 -13.83 -0.25 -2.59
N PHE A 29 -12.81 -0.23 -1.74
CA PHE A 29 -12.83 -0.93 -0.46
C PHE A 29 -13.91 -0.36 0.47
N ILE A 30 -14.12 0.95 0.45
CA ILE A 30 -15.18 1.61 1.23
C ILE A 30 -16.58 1.26 0.72
N GLU A 31 -16.73 1.08 -0.60
CA GLU A 31 -18.01 0.72 -1.22
C GLU A 31 -18.37 -0.76 -0.98
N ASP A 32 -17.39 -1.65 -1.10
CA ASP A 32 -17.52 -3.09 -0.89
C ASP A 32 -16.18 -3.67 -0.36
N PRO A 33 -16.02 -3.81 0.96
CA PRO A 33 -14.82 -4.37 1.57
C PRO A 33 -14.56 -5.83 1.16
N SER A 34 -15.62 -6.53 0.72
CA SER A 34 -15.59 -7.93 0.33
C SER A 34 -15.32 -8.17 -1.16
N ASP A 35 -15.17 -7.10 -1.97
CA ASP A 35 -14.90 -7.21 -3.41
C ASP A 35 -13.59 -7.95 -3.67
N SER A 36 -13.72 -9.23 -4.02
CA SER A 36 -12.59 -10.11 -4.37
C SER A 36 -11.63 -9.52 -5.40
N LYS A 37 -12.13 -8.71 -6.36
CA LYS A 37 -11.25 -8.06 -7.35
C LYS A 37 -10.43 -6.96 -6.72
N ASN A 38 -11.00 -6.20 -5.79
CA ASN A 38 -10.28 -5.15 -5.09
C ASN A 38 -9.28 -5.74 -4.09
N LEU A 39 -9.65 -6.80 -3.38
CA LEU A 39 -8.75 -7.57 -2.52
C LEU A 39 -7.55 -8.15 -3.30
N GLY A 40 -7.78 -8.62 -4.53
CA GLY A 40 -6.69 -9.04 -5.43
C GLY A 40 -5.72 -7.90 -5.76
N ARG A 41 -6.21 -6.69 -5.98
CA ARG A 41 -5.37 -5.50 -6.23
C ARG A 41 -4.60 -5.06 -4.99
N ILE A 42 -5.22 -5.18 -3.81
CA ILE A 42 -4.56 -4.93 -2.52
C ILE A 42 -3.35 -5.86 -2.39
N LYS A 43 -3.53 -7.17 -2.67
CA LYS A 43 -2.44 -8.15 -2.69
C LYS A 43 -1.35 -7.84 -3.72
N GLU A 44 -1.71 -7.45 -4.94
CA GLU A 44 -0.74 -7.08 -5.98
C GLU A 44 0.09 -5.85 -5.57
N LEU A 45 -0.57 -4.87 -4.94
CA LEU A 45 0.08 -3.66 -4.43
C LEU A 45 0.99 -4.01 -3.25
N ASP A 46 0.54 -4.88 -2.35
CA ASP A 46 1.38 -5.44 -1.30
C ASP A 46 2.62 -6.14 -1.86
N GLY A 47 2.48 -7.07 -2.80
CA GLY A 47 3.64 -7.77 -3.39
C GLY A 47 4.66 -6.84 -4.08
N LYS A 48 4.21 -5.67 -4.57
CA LYS A 48 5.08 -4.69 -5.23
C LYS A 48 5.68 -3.64 -4.28
N TYR A 49 4.98 -3.30 -3.19
CA TYR A 49 5.32 -2.17 -2.32
C TYR A 49 5.59 -2.56 -0.85
N SER A 50 5.26 -3.77 -0.38
CA SER A 50 5.70 -4.29 0.93
C SER A 50 7.22 -4.41 1.02
N SER A 51 7.84 -4.78 -0.10
CA SER A 51 9.28 -4.73 -0.28
C SER A 51 9.82 -3.30 -0.28
N LEU A 52 9.02 -2.26 -0.53
CA LEU A 52 9.44 -0.86 -0.42
C LEU A 52 9.42 -0.33 1.01
N THR A 53 8.47 -0.72 1.86
CA THR A 53 8.50 -0.39 3.30
C THR A 53 9.67 -1.09 4.00
N VAL A 54 9.96 -2.35 3.65
CA VAL A 54 11.13 -3.10 4.15
C VAL A 54 12.44 -2.61 3.51
N ALA A 55 12.46 -2.22 2.24
CA ALA A 55 13.65 -1.69 1.57
C ALA A 55 13.93 -0.20 1.86
N ASN A 56 12.95 0.54 2.41
CA ASN A 56 13.15 1.90 2.90
C ASN A 56 14.23 1.93 3.98
N ASP A 57 14.34 0.86 4.77
CA ASP A 57 15.40 0.69 5.76
C ASP A 57 16.78 0.37 5.15
N TYR A 58 16.87 -0.07 3.89
CA TYR A 58 18.09 -0.75 3.41
C TYR A 58 18.73 -0.24 2.10
N ILE A 59 18.02 0.30 1.08
CA ILE A 59 18.65 0.42 -0.26
C ILE A 59 18.62 1.77 -0.98
N SER A 60 17.60 2.65 -0.96
CA SER A 60 17.72 3.92 -1.72
C SER A 60 16.64 4.99 -1.52
N SER A 61 17.09 6.15 -1.01
CA SER A 61 17.10 7.42 -1.76
C SER A 61 15.84 8.27 -1.97
N GLN A 62 14.64 7.96 -1.46
CA GLN A 62 13.59 9.00 -1.22
C GLN A 62 12.70 8.57 -0.06
N PRO A 63 12.51 9.42 0.99
CA PRO A 63 11.56 9.10 2.05
C PRO A 63 10.16 9.03 1.45
N ILE A 64 9.57 7.84 1.46
CA ILE A 64 8.14 7.66 1.18
C ILE A 64 7.38 8.57 2.17
N PRO A 65 6.48 9.44 1.70
CA PRO A 65 5.70 10.27 2.60
C PRO A 65 4.88 9.41 3.56
N GLU A 66 4.78 9.85 4.82
CA GLU A 66 4.08 9.13 5.89
C GLU A 66 2.64 8.76 5.49
N TYR A 67 1.94 9.63 4.75
CA TYR A 67 0.58 9.36 4.29
C TYR A 67 0.49 8.21 3.28
N ILE A 68 1.53 7.99 2.47
CA ILE A 68 1.64 6.84 1.56
C ILE A 68 2.00 5.58 2.36
N GLU A 69 2.94 5.69 3.30
CA GLU A 69 3.33 4.58 4.17
C GLU A 69 2.14 4.06 4.97
N ASN A 70 1.38 4.95 5.62
CA ASN A 70 0.16 4.62 6.35
C ASN A 70 -0.89 3.94 5.47
N ALA A 71 -1.05 4.44 4.23
CA ALA A 71 -1.99 3.85 3.28
C ALA A 71 -1.58 2.43 2.85
N VAL A 72 -0.30 2.21 2.56
CA VAL A 72 0.20 0.87 2.20
C VAL A 72 0.13 -0.07 3.40
N GLY A 73 0.52 0.39 4.60
CA GLY A 73 0.52 -0.41 5.82
C GLY A 73 -0.89 -0.86 6.25
N PHE A 74 -1.89 0.01 6.13
CA PHE A 74 -3.28 -0.37 6.38
C PHE A 74 -3.73 -1.49 5.43
N LEU A 75 -3.45 -1.35 4.13
CA LEU A 75 -3.79 -2.35 3.12
C LEU A 75 -3.09 -3.70 3.35
N TYR A 76 -1.83 -3.68 3.82
CA TYR A 76 -1.11 -4.88 4.24
C TYR A 76 -1.83 -5.61 5.38
N ASN A 77 -2.29 -4.88 6.41
CA ASN A 77 -2.99 -5.49 7.54
C ASN A 77 -4.35 -6.10 7.12
N ILE A 78 -5.04 -5.47 6.17
CA ILE A 78 -6.26 -6.03 5.56
C ILE A 78 -5.95 -7.33 4.82
N TRP A 79 -4.91 -7.34 3.99
CA TRP A 79 -4.53 -8.52 3.19
C TRP A 79 -4.07 -9.70 4.06
N THR A 80 -3.27 -9.43 5.08
CA THR A 80 -2.72 -10.46 5.97
C THR A 80 -3.74 -10.97 6.98
N GLY A 81 -4.91 -10.34 7.09
CA GLY A 81 -5.94 -10.70 8.06
C GLY A 81 -5.51 -10.43 9.51
N ILE A 82 -4.49 -9.60 9.73
CA ILE A 82 -4.00 -9.19 11.05
C ILE A 82 -4.89 -8.07 11.63
N PHE A 83 -5.96 -7.71 10.94
CA PHE A 83 -6.90 -6.67 11.37
C PHE A 83 -7.91 -7.23 12.38
N GLU A 84 -7.74 -6.88 13.66
CA GLU A 84 -8.60 -7.31 14.77
C GLU A 84 -9.90 -6.50 14.90
N GLU A 85 -10.06 -5.45 14.09
CA GLU A 85 -11.18 -4.52 14.19
C GLU A 85 -12.40 -4.97 13.37
N SER A 86 -13.57 -4.44 13.73
CA SER A 86 -14.81 -4.68 12.98
C SER A 86 -14.78 -4.07 11.58
N GLU A 87 -15.67 -4.53 10.70
CA GLU A 87 -15.82 -3.98 9.35
C GLU A 87 -16.11 -2.48 9.36
N GLU A 88 -16.94 -2.01 10.29
CA GLU A 88 -17.25 -0.59 10.44
C GLU A 88 -16.01 0.24 10.80
N GLU A 89 -15.17 -0.26 11.70
CA GLU A 89 -13.90 0.37 12.09
C GLU A 89 -12.90 0.39 10.93
N MET A 90 -12.79 -0.73 10.19
CA MET A 90 -12.01 -0.82 8.96
C MET A 90 -12.42 0.25 7.94
N ILE A 91 -13.71 0.35 7.65
CA ILE A 91 -14.25 1.33 6.70
C ILE A 91 -14.01 2.75 7.20
N SER A 92 -14.19 3.00 8.50
CA SER A 92 -13.97 4.32 9.11
C SER A 92 -12.51 4.77 8.96
N LYS A 93 -11.54 3.88 9.23
CA LYS A 93 -10.12 4.15 9.01
C LYS A 93 -9.79 4.33 7.53
N ALA A 94 -10.34 3.50 6.66
CA ALA A 94 -10.14 3.62 5.22
C ALA A 94 -10.62 4.98 4.68
N LYS A 95 -11.75 5.51 5.20
CA LYS A 95 -12.23 6.86 4.86
C LYS A 95 -11.24 7.95 5.27
N LYS A 96 -10.67 7.87 6.47
CA LYS A 96 -9.66 8.84 6.95
C LYS A 96 -8.42 8.85 6.06
N ILE A 97 -7.89 7.67 5.73
CA ILE A 97 -6.73 7.54 4.85
C ILE A 97 -7.05 8.06 3.44
N LEU A 98 -8.25 7.77 2.92
CA LEU A 98 -8.69 8.30 1.62
C LEU A 98 -8.74 9.84 1.60
N GLU A 99 -9.14 10.47 2.71
CA GLU A 99 -9.09 11.93 2.83
C GLU A 99 -7.66 12.46 2.84
N GLU A 100 -6.75 11.83 3.58
CA GLU A 100 -5.33 12.22 3.62
C GLU A 100 -4.67 12.11 2.25
N LEU A 101 -4.95 11.02 1.53
CA LEU A 101 -4.51 10.82 0.13
C LEU A 101 -5.06 11.89 -0.82
N ARG A 102 -6.19 12.54 -0.51
CA ARG A 102 -6.76 13.61 -1.34
C ARG A 102 -6.24 15.00 -0.99
N LYS A 103 -5.83 15.22 0.27
CA LYS A 103 -5.35 16.52 0.77
C LYS A 103 -3.87 16.79 0.46
N SER A 104 -3.09 15.74 0.29
CA SER A 104 -1.63 15.83 0.15
C SER A 104 -1.25 16.09 -1.32
N ASP A 105 -1.24 17.34 -1.77
CA ASP A 105 -0.78 17.78 -3.11
C ASP A 105 0.64 18.35 -3.09
#